data_AF-C3YR88-F1
#
_entry.id   AF-C3YR88-F1
#
_cell.length_a   1.000
_cell.length_b   1.000
_cell.length_c   1.000
_cell.angle_alpha   90.00
_cell.angle_beta   90.00
_cell.angle_gamma   90.00
#
_symmetry.space_group_name_H-M   'P 1'
#
loop_
_entity.id
_entity.type
_entity.pdbx_description
1 polymer ?
#
loop_
_entity_poly.entity_id
_entity_poly.type
_entity_poly.pdbx_seq_one_letter_code
_entity_poly.pdbx_strand_id
1 'polypeptide(L)'
;MLNVPNICTRKDAAVRSRRAADDDEMTPFRDEPVSRSVQHNFPGEGGALFTRWGREVCGKSKDLDTVYTGVAGGSHYTKHGGGSNYLCLPTRNVSWDHYTDAAQTKNYLYGSEFQTHGQDGFLSTVNAEGVAAVADYDVPCAVCRARTRTSTVMIPARTACPNDWHKEYQGYLMSAHETHHGRTEFVCVDKDPDVAIGTYESKDGALFYLVEAQCGSLPCGPYIAGREIACVVCTK
;
A
#
# COMPACT_ATOMS: atom_id res chain seq x y z
N MET A 1 -13.51 24.71 -52.70
CA MET A 1 -12.17 24.45 -52.11
C MET A 1 -11.92 22.97 -52.35
N LEU A 2 -11.05 22.56 -53.29
CA LEU A 2 -9.57 22.51 -53.17
C LEU A 2 -9.12 21.58 -52.03
N ASN A 3 -8.26 20.57 -52.20
CA ASN A 3 -7.70 19.96 -53.43
C ASN A 3 -7.12 18.53 -53.15
N VAL A 4 -6.70 17.80 -54.19
CA VAL A 4 -6.25 16.37 -54.22
C VAL A 4 -5.19 16.21 -55.35
N PRO A 5 -4.21 15.25 -55.39
CA PRO A 5 -3.90 14.07 -54.54
C PRO A 5 -2.44 13.98 -54.02
N ASN A 6 -2.07 12.81 -53.44
CA ASN A 6 -0.70 12.24 -53.36
C ASN A 6 0.08 12.22 -54.68
N ILE A 7 1.44 12.21 -54.61
CA ILE A 7 2.47 11.74 -55.59
C ILE A 7 3.86 12.19 -55.01
N CYS A 8 5.02 11.51 -55.08
CA CYS A 8 5.43 10.22 -55.66
C CYS A 8 6.72 9.64 -55.00
N THR A 9 7.17 8.49 -55.48
CA THR A 9 8.35 7.70 -55.07
C THR A 9 9.68 8.12 -55.73
N ARG A 10 10.84 7.76 -55.10
CA ARG A 10 12.05 7.08 -55.68
C ARG A 10 13.27 7.20 -54.73
N LYS A 11 13.84 6.09 -54.25
CA LYS A 11 14.93 5.23 -54.80
C LYS A 11 16.36 5.67 -54.44
N ASP A 12 17.16 4.68 -54.08
CA ASP A 12 18.55 4.78 -53.58
C ASP A 12 19.59 5.20 -54.63
N ALA A 13 20.66 5.84 -54.16
CA ALA A 13 21.99 5.81 -54.78
C ALA A 13 23.07 6.04 -53.69
N ALA A 14 24.21 5.37 -53.80
CA ALA A 14 25.21 5.31 -52.72
C ALA A 14 26.61 5.81 -53.14
N VAL A 15 27.46 6.02 -52.13
CA VAL A 15 28.94 6.12 -52.15
C VAL A 15 29.58 7.42 -52.70
N ARG A 16 30.23 8.16 -51.78
CA ARG A 16 31.67 8.43 -51.93
C ARG A 16 32.40 8.60 -50.60
N SER A 17 33.53 7.89 -50.47
CA SER A 17 34.41 7.85 -49.29
C SER A 17 35.46 8.97 -49.32
N ARG A 18 35.83 9.48 -48.13
CA ARG A 18 37.20 9.92 -47.80
C ARG A 18 37.51 9.53 -46.35
N ARG A 19 38.74 9.06 -46.08
CA ARG A 19 39.27 8.75 -44.75
C ARG A 19 40.38 9.75 -44.36
N ALA A 20 40.39 10.15 -43.09
CA ALA A 20 41.53 10.50 -42.23
C ALA A 20 40.90 10.81 -40.84
N ALA A 21 41.26 10.18 -39.71
CA ALA A 21 42.56 10.22 -39.01
C ALA A 21 42.86 11.63 -38.47
N ASP A 22 43.10 11.89 -37.18
CA ASP A 22 43.18 11.04 -35.97
C ASP A 22 42.84 11.87 -34.70
N ASP A 23 42.96 11.22 -33.53
CA ASP A 23 43.15 11.76 -32.16
C ASP A 23 41.96 12.32 -31.34
N ASP A 24 41.47 11.46 -30.43
CA ASP A 24 40.70 11.80 -29.22
C ASP A 24 41.60 12.47 -28.16
N GLU A 25 41.24 13.67 -27.68
CA GLU A 25 41.74 14.19 -26.41
C GLU A 25 40.59 14.41 -25.42
N MET A 26 40.39 13.41 -24.54
CA MET A 26 39.40 13.42 -23.47
C MET A 26 39.77 14.46 -22.40
N THR A 27 39.22 15.67 -22.49
CA THR A 27 39.35 16.66 -21.41
C THR A 27 38.44 16.29 -20.22
N PRO A 28 38.92 16.35 -18.96
CA PRO A 28 38.09 16.01 -17.81
C PRO A 28 37.08 17.13 -17.54
N PHE A 29 35.81 16.75 -17.36
CA PHE A 29 34.79 17.65 -16.80
C PHE A 29 35.27 18.18 -15.45
N ARG A 30 35.32 19.51 -15.32
CA ARG A 30 35.60 20.18 -14.04
C ARG A 30 34.29 20.35 -13.29
N ASP A 31 34.21 19.75 -12.11
CA ASP A 31 33.08 19.98 -11.19
C ASP A 31 33.10 21.43 -10.68
N GLU A 32 32.12 22.22 -11.11
CA GLU A 32 31.77 23.49 -10.46
C GLU A 32 30.87 23.19 -9.24
N PRO A 33 31.20 23.66 -8.02
CA PRO A 33 30.44 23.34 -6.82
C PRO A 33 29.13 24.13 -6.77
N VAL A 34 28.02 23.48 -7.12
CA VAL A 34 26.68 24.07 -7.00
C VAL A 34 26.31 24.27 -5.52
N SER A 35 26.51 25.51 -5.08
CA SER A 35 25.81 26.26 -4.03
C SER A 35 25.07 25.48 -2.93
N ARG A 36 25.64 25.58 -1.71
CA ARG A 36 24.94 25.60 -0.41
C ARG A 36 23.81 24.59 -0.22
N SER A 37 24.16 23.46 0.38
CA SER A 37 23.20 22.70 1.19
C SER A 37 22.56 23.62 2.24
N VAL A 38 21.25 23.79 2.18
CA VAL A 38 20.49 24.26 3.34
C VAL A 38 20.60 23.16 4.37
N GLN A 39 21.45 23.35 5.39
CA GLN A 39 21.39 22.55 6.60
C GLN A 39 20.08 22.86 7.31
N HIS A 40 19.01 22.19 6.88
CA HIS A 40 17.91 21.89 7.77
C HIS A 40 18.51 21.09 8.91
N ASN A 41 18.74 21.77 10.03
CA ASN A 41 19.02 21.15 11.31
C ASN A 41 17.74 20.40 11.71
N PHE A 42 17.52 19.23 11.12
CA PHE A 42 16.57 18.26 11.61
C PHE A 42 17.13 17.80 12.96
N PRO A 43 16.55 18.20 14.12
CA PRO A 43 16.79 17.41 15.32
C PRO A 43 16.42 15.97 14.95
N GLY A 44 17.36 15.06 15.10
CA GLY A 44 17.24 13.65 14.72
C GLY A 44 16.31 12.89 15.65
N GLU A 45 15.08 13.37 15.81
CA GLU A 45 14.00 12.66 16.48
C GLU A 45 13.59 11.50 15.56
N GLY A 46 14.25 10.36 15.78
CA GLY A 46 13.89 9.10 15.14
C GLY A 46 12.41 8.80 15.39
N GLY A 47 11.69 8.47 14.33
CA GLY A 47 10.26 8.22 14.39
C GLY A 47 9.88 6.89 13.76
N ALA A 48 9.01 6.15 14.42
CA ALA A 48 8.50 4.86 13.97
C ALA A 48 7.38 5.07 12.94
N LEU A 49 7.47 4.38 11.81
CA LEU A 49 6.40 4.33 10.81
C LEU A 49 5.51 3.10 11.04
N PHE A 50 4.21 3.26 10.81
CA PHE A 50 3.27 2.14 10.74
C PHE A 50 2.11 2.49 9.81
N THR A 51 1.46 1.47 9.23
CA THR A 51 0.19 1.66 8.52
C THR A 51 -0.96 1.35 9.48
N ARG A 52 -1.98 2.20 9.49
CA ARG A 52 -3.27 1.95 10.14
C ARG A 52 -4.25 1.53 9.06
N TRP A 53 -4.46 0.22 8.93
CA TRP A 53 -5.40 -0.35 7.96
C TRP A 53 -6.83 -0.24 8.49
N GLY A 54 -7.78 0.02 7.59
CA GLY A 54 -9.17 0.30 7.94
C GLY A 54 -9.45 1.74 8.36
N ARG A 55 -8.46 2.66 8.40
CA ARG A 55 -8.69 4.06 8.81
C ARG A 55 -8.03 5.04 7.85
N GLU A 56 -8.66 6.20 7.62
CA GLU A 56 -8.07 7.30 6.86
C GLU A 56 -7.19 8.23 7.73
N VAL A 57 -7.21 8.06 9.06
CA VAL A 57 -6.54 8.92 10.03
C VAL A 57 -5.71 8.13 11.05
N CYS A 58 -4.52 8.64 11.40
CA CYS A 58 -3.60 7.96 12.31
C CYS A 58 -4.01 7.94 13.78
N GLY A 59 -4.83 8.90 14.21
CA GLY A 59 -5.27 9.03 15.60
C GLY A 59 -5.45 10.50 15.98
N LYS A 60 -5.79 10.76 17.25
CA LYS A 60 -5.96 12.13 17.81
C LYS A 60 -4.79 12.57 18.71
N SER A 61 -3.74 11.75 18.84
CA SER A 61 -2.55 12.12 19.62
C SER A 61 -1.74 13.20 18.89
N LYS A 62 -1.15 14.13 19.63
CA LYS A 62 -0.22 15.14 19.11
C LYS A 62 1.14 14.54 18.70
N ASP A 63 1.44 13.33 19.17
CA ASP A 63 2.69 12.61 18.90
C ASP A 63 2.61 11.74 17.63
N LEU A 64 1.53 11.86 16.86
CA LEU A 64 1.27 11.13 15.62
C LEU A 64 1.05 12.09 14.44
N ASP A 65 1.77 11.85 13.35
CA ASP A 65 1.53 12.49 12.06
C ASP A 65 0.91 11.50 11.08
N THR A 66 -0.10 11.93 10.33
CA THR A 66 -0.45 11.29 9.06
C THR A 66 0.56 11.73 8.02
N VAL A 67 1.36 10.79 7.52
CA VAL A 67 2.31 11.02 6.40
C VAL A 67 1.53 11.13 5.09
N TYR A 68 0.62 10.18 4.85
CA TYR A 68 -0.41 10.26 3.82
C TYR A 68 -1.57 9.32 4.16
N THR A 69 -2.67 9.47 3.43
CA THR A 69 -3.89 8.66 3.52
C THR A 69 -4.27 8.13 2.15
N GLY A 70 -5.03 7.05 2.09
CA GLY A 70 -5.30 6.32 0.86
C GLY A 70 -6.24 5.13 1.03
N VAL A 71 -6.25 4.26 0.02
CA VAL A 71 -6.93 2.95 0.05
C VAL A 71 -5.91 1.84 -0.05
N ALA A 72 -6.18 0.71 0.58
CA ALA A 72 -5.35 -0.47 0.46
C ALA A 72 -5.50 -1.06 -0.95
N GLY A 73 -4.41 -1.65 -1.45
CA GLY A 73 -4.39 -2.35 -2.72
C GLY A 73 -3.31 -3.43 -2.76
N GLY A 74 -3.35 -4.26 -3.80
CA GLY A 74 -2.44 -5.39 -3.95
C GLY A 74 -2.69 -6.21 -5.22
N SER A 75 -2.32 -7.49 -5.18
CA SER A 75 -2.57 -8.45 -6.25
C SER A 75 -4.01 -8.99 -6.21
N HIS A 76 -4.64 -9.12 -7.37
CA HIS A 76 -5.98 -9.69 -7.51
C HIS A 76 -6.02 -11.16 -7.10
N TYR A 77 -7.05 -11.57 -6.36
CA TYR A 77 -7.13 -12.88 -5.67
C TYR A 77 -6.89 -14.12 -6.56
N THR A 78 -7.39 -14.14 -7.80
CA THR A 78 -7.14 -15.23 -8.77
C THR A 78 -5.78 -15.20 -9.48
N LYS A 79 -4.83 -14.35 -9.08
CA LYS A 79 -3.51 -14.26 -9.74
C LYS A 79 -2.43 -14.95 -8.91
N HIS A 80 -1.68 -15.85 -9.55
CA HIS A 80 -0.57 -16.59 -8.94
C HIS A 80 0.73 -15.78 -8.77
N GLY A 81 0.81 -14.59 -9.34
CA GLY A 81 1.98 -13.73 -9.32
C GLY A 81 1.60 -12.25 -9.22
N GLY A 82 2.59 -11.41 -8.95
CA GLY A 82 2.41 -10.01 -8.58
C GLY A 82 3.15 -9.70 -7.28
N GLY A 83 2.72 -8.66 -6.57
CA GLY A 83 3.17 -8.40 -5.19
C GLY A 83 2.57 -9.40 -4.19
N SER A 84 3.21 -9.57 -3.04
CA SER A 84 2.76 -10.47 -1.96
C SER A 84 2.56 -9.74 -0.63
N ASN A 85 2.15 -8.48 -0.70
CA ASN A 85 1.93 -7.56 0.40
C ASN A 85 0.77 -6.61 0.05
N TYR A 86 0.23 -5.91 1.04
CA TYR A 86 -0.68 -4.81 0.80
C TYR A 86 0.12 -3.50 0.66
N LEU A 87 -0.39 -2.59 -0.16
CA LEU A 87 0.14 -1.23 -0.31
C LEU A 87 -0.94 -0.25 0.13
N CYS A 88 -0.56 0.79 0.87
CA CYS A 88 -1.44 1.94 1.07
C CYS A 88 -1.26 2.88 -0.12
N LEU A 89 -2.30 3.04 -0.94
CA LEU A 89 -2.26 3.76 -2.21
C LEU A 89 -2.86 5.15 -2.04
N PRO A 90 -2.09 6.25 -2.23
CA PRO A 90 -2.62 7.59 -2.09
C PRO A 90 -3.73 7.85 -3.12
N THR A 91 -4.88 8.34 -2.67
CA THR A 91 -6.03 8.67 -3.54
C THR A 91 -6.00 10.10 -4.06
N ARG A 92 -5.00 10.90 -3.67
CA ARG A 92 -4.83 12.31 -4.05
C ARG A 92 -3.37 12.57 -4.43
N ASN A 93 -3.15 13.52 -5.34
CA ASN A 93 -1.83 13.91 -5.83
C ASN A 93 -0.99 12.76 -6.41
N VAL A 94 -1.65 11.75 -7.03
CA VAL A 94 -0.99 10.66 -7.74
C VAL A 94 -0.23 11.23 -8.95
N SER A 95 1.05 10.89 -9.06
CA SER A 95 1.93 11.32 -10.15
C SER A 95 2.33 10.15 -11.05
N TRP A 96 2.52 10.46 -12.33
CA TRP A 96 3.03 9.53 -13.35
C TRP A 96 4.22 10.21 -14.03
N ASP A 97 5.32 9.47 -14.17
CA ASP A 97 6.55 9.96 -14.81
C ASP A 97 6.54 9.61 -16.31
N HIS A 98 6.92 8.38 -16.65
CA HIS A 98 6.80 7.84 -18.00
C HIS A 98 5.73 6.73 -18.07
N TYR A 99 4.72 6.90 -18.93
CA TYR A 99 3.62 5.95 -19.08
C TYR A 99 3.11 5.87 -20.53
N THR A 100 2.35 4.81 -20.81
CA THR A 100 1.57 4.61 -22.04
C THR A 100 0.23 4.02 -21.65
N ASP A 101 -0.88 4.53 -22.20
CA ASP A 101 -2.24 4.14 -21.84
C ASP A 101 -2.64 2.75 -22.41
N ALA A 102 -1.99 1.69 -21.93
CA ALA A 102 -2.25 0.31 -22.35
C ALA A 102 -1.71 -0.75 -21.36
N ALA A 103 -2.37 -1.92 -21.32
CA ALA A 103 -2.01 -3.05 -20.47
C ALA A 103 -0.83 -3.89 -21.04
N GLN A 104 0.39 -3.34 -20.94
CA GLN A 104 1.59 -3.89 -21.58
C GLN A 104 2.26 -5.04 -20.81
N THR A 105 2.54 -4.87 -19.52
CA THR A 105 3.52 -5.70 -18.77
C THR A 105 2.93 -6.89 -18.00
N LYS A 106 1.60 -7.06 -18.01
CA LYS A 106 0.84 -8.16 -17.38
C LYS A 106 0.96 -8.30 -15.86
N ASN A 107 1.60 -7.34 -15.18
CA ASN A 107 1.46 -7.14 -13.74
C ASN A 107 0.54 -5.95 -13.49
N TYR A 108 -0.30 -6.03 -12.45
CA TYR A 108 -1.37 -5.07 -12.20
C TYR A 108 -1.53 -4.84 -10.70
N LEU A 109 -1.91 -3.61 -10.36
CA LEU A 109 -2.24 -3.20 -8.99
C LEU A 109 -3.75 -2.98 -8.91
N TYR A 110 -4.38 -3.61 -7.93
CA TYR A 110 -5.82 -3.57 -7.73
C TYR A 110 -6.15 -2.86 -6.42
N GLY A 111 -7.36 -2.29 -6.31
CA GLY A 111 -7.94 -1.88 -5.03
C GLY A 111 -8.19 -3.09 -4.12
N SER A 112 -8.83 -2.88 -2.97
CA SER A 112 -9.09 -3.98 -2.05
C SER A 112 -10.33 -3.83 -1.19
N GLU A 113 -10.97 -4.95 -0.92
CA GLU A 113 -12.29 -5.04 -0.31
C GLU A 113 -12.25 -5.88 0.98
N PHE A 114 -13.09 -5.50 1.96
CA PHE A 114 -13.38 -6.35 3.11
C PHE A 114 -14.24 -7.55 2.71
N GLN A 115 -13.76 -8.75 2.96
CA GLN A 115 -14.50 -9.99 2.74
C GLN A 115 -14.91 -10.58 4.09
N THR A 116 -15.98 -10.00 4.64
CA THR A 116 -16.52 -10.29 5.98
C THR A 116 -17.98 -10.75 5.96
N HIS A 117 -18.44 -11.22 4.80
CA HIS A 117 -19.80 -11.77 4.60
C HIS A 117 -20.15 -12.84 5.63
N GLY A 118 -21.26 -12.64 6.36
CA GLY A 118 -21.71 -13.56 7.41
C GLY A 118 -20.95 -13.44 8.74
N GLN A 119 -19.98 -12.52 8.84
CA GLN A 119 -19.22 -12.20 10.05
C GLN A 119 -19.54 -10.77 10.54
N ASP A 120 -20.82 -10.41 10.47
CA ASP A 120 -21.35 -9.10 10.84
C ASP A 120 -21.19 -8.87 12.36
N GLY A 121 -20.28 -7.98 12.75
CA GLY A 121 -20.05 -7.59 14.15
C GLY A 121 -18.60 -7.59 14.61
N PHE A 122 -17.66 -8.16 13.85
CA PHE A 122 -16.22 -8.04 14.15
C PHE A 122 -15.69 -6.62 13.87
N LEU A 123 -16.06 -6.06 12.72
CA LEU A 123 -15.77 -4.69 12.36
C LEU A 123 -16.98 -3.79 12.66
N SER A 124 -16.71 -2.69 13.35
CA SER A 124 -17.69 -1.78 13.94
C SER A 124 -17.92 -0.58 13.01
N THR A 125 -19.18 -0.30 12.69
CA THR A 125 -19.59 0.76 11.75
C THR A 125 -19.71 2.15 12.40
N VAL A 126 -19.12 2.37 13.57
CA VAL A 126 -19.24 3.65 14.31
C VAL A 126 -18.62 4.87 13.61
N ASN A 127 -17.78 4.67 12.58
CA ASN A 127 -17.27 5.76 11.72
C ASN A 127 -17.82 5.67 10.28
N ALA A 128 -18.80 4.79 10.04
CA ALA A 128 -19.37 4.49 8.73
C ALA A 128 -20.88 4.79 8.73
N GLU A 129 -21.22 6.08 8.66
CA GLU A 129 -22.60 6.55 8.76
C GLU A 129 -23.47 5.96 7.62
N GLY A 130 -24.61 5.35 7.97
CA GLY A 130 -25.50 4.68 7.03
C GLY A 130 -25.06 3.29 6.58
N VAL A 131 -23.94 2.76 7.09
CA VAL A 131 -23.42 1.43 6.75
C VAL A 131 -23.79 0.40 7.84
N ALA A 132 -24.43 -0.69 7.43
CA ALA A 132 -24.84 -1.77 8.33
C ALA A 132 -23.75 -2.83 8.56
N ALA A 133 -23.01 -3.17 7.50
CA ALA A 133 -21.88 -4.10 7.50
C ALA A 133 -20.84 -3.61 6.48
N VAL A 134 -19.57 -3.93 6.70
CA VAL A 134 -18.46 -3.41 5.88
C VAL A 134 -18.03 -4.34 4.74
N ALA A 135 -18.70 -5.48 4.55
CA ALA A 135 -18.40 -6.41 3.47
C ALA A 135 -18.53 -5.73 2.09
N ASP A 136 -17.62 -6.07 1.18
CA ASP A 136 -17.40 -5.48 -0.15
C ASP A 136 -17.03 -3.99 -0.19
N TYR A 137 -16.90 -3.29 0.96
CA TYR A 137 -16.38 -1.92 0.98
C TYR A 137 -14.86 -1.88 0.76
N ASP A 138 -14.39 -0.90 -0.03
CA ASP A 138 -12.98 -0.54 -0.14
C ASP A 138 -12.34 -0.38 1.27
N VAL A 139 -11.12 -0.92 1.44
CA VAL A 139 -10.37 -0.85 2.70
C VAL A 139 -9.53 0.44 2.75
N PRO A 140 -9.86 1.46 3.56
CA PRO A 140 -9.05 2.67 3.68
C PRO A 140 -7.75 2.41 4.47
N CYS A 141 -6.77 3.31 4.34
CA CYS A 141 -5.51 3.22 5.07
C CYS A 141 -4.85 4.58 5.31
N ALA A 142 -4.09 4.67 6.40
CA ALA A 142 -3.24 5.82 6.68
C ALA A 142 -1.82 5.35 7.02
N VAL A 143 -0.81 6.00 6.44
CA VAL A 143 0.59 5.80 6.85
C VAL A 143 0.95 6.85 7.87
N CYS A 144 1.43 6.37 9.01
CA CYS A 144 1.54 7.13 10.25
C CYS A 144 2.99 7.19 10.72
N ARG A 145 3.41 8.35 11.23
CA ARG A 145 4.69 8.51 11.94
C ARG A 145 4.43 8.84 13.40
N ALA A 146 4.96 8.02 14.29
CA ALA A 146 5.15 8.41 15.69
C ALA A 146 6.38 9.32 15.78
N ARG A 147 6.21 10.56 16.28
CA ARG A 147 7.26 11.59 16.25
C ARG A 147 8.46 11.27 17.14
N THR A 148 8.18 10.88 18.38
CA THR A 148 9.13 10.74 19.50
C THR A 148 9.46 9.28 19.86
N ARG A 149 8.82 8.34 19.18
CA ARG A 149 8.88 6.88 19.43
C ARG A 149 9.58 6.25 18.24
N THR A 150 10.54 5.39 18.48
CA THR A 150 11.52 4.90 17.48
C THR A 150 11.24 3.48 16.98
N SER A 151 10.49 2.69 17.74
CA SER A 151 10.15 1.30 17.44
C SER A 151 8.66 1.15 17.16
N THR A 152 8.31 0.21 16.30
CA THR A 152 6.94 -0.22 16.00
C THR A 152 6.83 -1.73 16.11
N VAL A 153 5.68 -2.25 16.52
CA VAL A 153 5.39 -3.68 16.50
C VAL A 153 3.89 -3.93 16.33
N MET A 154 3.53 -4.85 15.44
CA MET A 154 2.21 -5.47 15.40
C MET A 154 2.27 -6.78 16.19
N ILE A 155 1.36 -6.95 17.15
CA ILE A 155 1.30 -8.14 18.00
C ILE A 155 -0.03 -8.86 17.77
N PRO A 156 -0.03 -10.07 17.18
CA PRO A 156 -1.23 -10.88 17.01
C PRO A 156 -1.66 -11.53 18.34
N ALA A 157 -2.91 -11.98 18.39
CA ALA A 157 -3.59 -12.54 19.56
C ALA A 157 -3.54 -11.64 20.81
N ARG A 158 -3.54 -10.30 20.61
CA ARG A 158 -3.47 -9.29 21.66
C ARG A 158 -4.32 -8.08 21.31
N THR A 159 -4.99 -7.52 22.31
CA THR A 159 -5.71 -6.23 22.21
C THR A 159 -5.02 -5.11 23.01
N ALA A 160 -3.91 -5.42 23.69
CA ALA A 160 -3.16 -4.47 24.52
C ALA A 160 -1.66 -4.65 24.31
N CYS A 161 -0.95 -3.52 24.30
CA CYS A 161 0.51 -3.48 24.20
C CYS A 161 1.18 -3.96 25.49
N PRO A 162 2.45 -4.36 25.44
CA PRO A 162 3.25 -4.60 26.64
C PRO A 162 3.39 -3.33 27.49
N ASN A 163 3.85 -3.47 28.73
CA ASN A 163 4.18 -2.33 29.58
C ASN A 163 5.19 -1.41 28.89
N ASP A 164 5.04 -0.10 29.11
CA ASP A 164 5.88 0.96 28.53
C ASP A 164 5.88 1.03 26.98
N TRP A 165 4.87 0.44 26.32
CA TRP A 165 4.57 0.65 24.90
C TRP A 165 3.27 1.44 24.75
N HIS A 166 3.25 2.37 23.80
CA HIS A 166 2.05 3.09 23.41
C HIS A 166 1.20 2.21 22.50
N LYS A 167 -0.13 2.24 22.68
CA LYS A 167 -1.09 1.65 21.76
C LYS A 167 -1.50 2.69 20.73
N GLU A 168 -1.27 2.40 19.45
CA GLU A 168 -1.75 3.25 18.36
C GLU A 168 -3.18 2.85 17.99
N TYR A 169 -3.41 1.55 17.78
CA TYR A 169 -4.75 0.99 17.55
C TYR A 169 -4.80 -0.52 17.84
N GLN A 170 -6.01 -1.08 17.80
CA GLN A 170 -6.28 -2.51 17.93
C GLN A 170 -7.38 -2.92 16.93
N GLY A 171 -7.42 -4.20 16.60
CA GLY A 171 -8.56 -4.78 15.89
C GLY A 171 -8.33 -6.25 15.57
N TYR A 172 -8.44 -6.63 14.31
CA TYR A 172 -8.37 -8.03 13.87
C TYR A 172 -7.29 -8.25 12.80
N LEU A 173 -6.63 -9.40 12.88
CA LEU A 173 -5.65 -9.82 11.91
C LEU A 173 -6.38 -10.28 10.65
N MET A 174 -5.98 -9.74 9.50
CA MET A 174 -6.59 -10.03 8.20
C MET A 174 -5.54 -10.36 7.14
N SER A 175 -5.93 -11.16 6.15
CA SER A 175 -5.11 -11.53 4.99
C SER A 175 -6.00 -12.03 3.84
N ALA A 176 -5.41 -12.56 2.77
CA ALA A 176 -6.15 -13.24 1.70
C ALA A 176 -6.67 -14.61 2.18
N HIS A 177 -7.79 -15.07 1.60
CA HIS A 177 -8.34 -16.41 1.86
C HIS A 177 -7.37 -17.53 1.42
N GLU A 178 -7.33 -18.64 2.15
CA GLU A 178 -6.34 -19.71 1.95
C GLU A 178 -6.44 -20.43 0.58
N THR A 179 -7.62 -20.43 -0.05
CA THR A 179 -7.83 -21.05 -1.37
C THR A 179 -7.44 -20.13 -2.54
N HIS A 180 -7.07 -18.87 -2.27
CA HIS A 180 -6.74 -17.91 -3.32
C HIS A 180 -5.36 -18.19 -3.93
N HIS A 181 -5.19 -17.72 -5.16
CA HIS A 181 -4.06 -18.13 -6.02
C HIS A 181 -2.76 -17.40 -5.68
N GLY A 182 -2.86 -16.23 -5.07
CA GLY A 182 -1.74 -15.47 -4.50
C GLY A 182 -1.84 -15.41 -2.98
N ARG A 183 -0.69 -15.16 -2.32
CA ARG A 183 -0.60 -14.87 -0.89
C ARG A 183 -0.29 -13.41 -0.65
N THR A 184 -0.74 -12.89 0.47
CA THR A 184 -0.37 -11.58 1.00
C THR A 184 0.14 -11.73 2.43
N GLU A 185 0.56 -10.64 3.05
CA GLU A 185 0.98 -10.58 4.44
C GLU A 185 -0.21 -10.64 5.43
N PHE A 186 0.09 -10.80 6.71
CA PHE A 186 -0.89 -10.68 7.79
C PHE A 186 -0.85 -9.27 8.36
N VAL A 187 -1.93 -8.50 8.20
CA VAL A 187 -2.03 -7.11 8.68
C VAL A 187 -3.04 -6.97 9.82
N CYS A 188 -2.79 -6.02 10.70
CA CYS A 188 -3.78 -5.63 11.70
C CYS A 188 -4.71 -4.57 11.10
N VAL A 189 -6.00 -4.90 10.99
CA VAL A 189 -7.05 -3.95 10.59
C VAL A 189 -7.69 -3.38 11.85
N ASP A 190 -7.89 -2.06 11.88
CA ASP A 190 -8.58 -1.38 12.97
C ASP A 190 -10.04 -1.87 13.09
N LYS A 191 -10.47 -2.17 14.32
CA LYS A 191 -11.84 -2.68 14.55
C LYS A 191 -12.94 -1.67 14.22
N ASP A 192 -12.66 -0.38 14.16
CA ASP A 192 -13.65 0.67 13.92
C ASP A 192 -13.37 1.39 12.58
N PRO A 193 -13.54 0.74 11.40
CA PRO A 193 -13.05 1.30 10.13
C PRO A 193 -13.82 2.54 9.61
N ASP A 194 -13.15 3.33 8.76
CA ASP A 194 -13.66 4.54 8.09
C ASP A 194 -14.20 4.23 6.67
N VAL A 195 -15.20 3.35 6.51
CA VAL A 195 -15.74 3.03 5.17
C VAL A 195 -16.79 4.04 4.69
N ALA A 196 -16.81 4.34 3.40
CA ALA A 196 -17.63 5.39 2.78
C ALA A 196 -18.73 4.84 1.86
N ILE A 197 -19.89 5.52 1.81
CA ILE A 197 -20.98 5.15 0.91
C ILE A 197 -20.52 5.21 -0.56
N GLY A 198 -20.81 4.16 -1.31
CA GLY A 198 -20.48 4.04 -2.74
C GLY A 198 -19.21 3.24 -3.06
N THR A 199 -18.50 2.74 -2.05
CA THR A 199 -17.31 1.87 -2.25
C THR A 199 -17.59 0.37 -2.08
N TYR A 200 -18.87 -0.04 -2.01
CA TYR A 200 -19.33 -1.40 -1.67
C TYR A 200 -19.55 -2.34 -2.86
N GLU A 201 -18.99 -2.02 -4.02
CA GLU A 201 -19.10 -2.88 -5.20
C GLU A 201 -18.01 -3.96 -5.16
N SER A 202 -18.39 -5.24 -5.01
CA SER A 202 -17.48 -6.37 -5.23
C SER A 202 -16.87 -6.27 -6.63
N LYS A 203 -15.57 -5.94 -6.66
CA LYS A 203 -14.70 -5.90 -7.86
C LYS A 203 -13.60 -6.94 -7.77
N ASP A 204 -13.56 -7.68 -6.65
CA ASP A 204 -12.66 -8.76 -6.33
C ASP A 204 -11.17 -8.44 -6.57
N GLY A 205 -10.72 -7.31 -6.00
CA GLY A 205 -9.31 -6.91 -6.06
C GLY A 205 -8.37 -7.78 -5.20
N ALA A 206 -7.52 -7.12 -4.42
CA ALA A 206 -6.93 -7.77 -3.25
C ALA A 206 -8.00 -7.85 -2.14
N LEU A 207 -8.00 -8.89 -1.32
CA LEU A 207 -9.12 -9.16 -0.41
C LEU A 207 -8.66 -9.31 1.04
N PHE A 208 -9.49 -8.86 1.97
CA PHE A 208 -9.24 -8.90 3.42
C PHE A 208 -10.25 -9.82 4.11
N TYR A 209 -9.81 -11.01 4.48
CA TYR A 209 -10.55 -12.00 5.29
C TYR A 209 -10.02 -11.98 6.72
N LEU A 210 -10.91 -12.25 7.69
CA LEU A 210 -10.52 -12.48 9.10
C LEU A 210 -9.65 -13.73 9.20
N VAL A 211 -8.57 -13.66 9.99
CA VAL A 211 -7.70 -14.81 10.25
C VAL A 211 -8.19 -15.55 11.48
N GLU A 212 -8.51 -16.83 11.33
CA GLU A 212 -8.87 -17.72 12.44
C GLU A 212 -7.66 -18.49 12.99
N ALA A 213 -7.69 -18.82 14.27
CA ALA A 213 -6.73 -19.72 14.89
C ALA A 213 -6.95 -21.16 14.39
N GLN A 214 -5.93 -21.79 13.81
CA GLN A 214 -5.93 -23.23 13.55
C GLN A 214 -5.02 -23.96 14.54
N CYS A 215 -5.62 -24.85 15.33
CA CYS A 215 -4.92 -25.66 16.34
C CYS A 215 -4.00 -26.71 15.70
N GLY A 216 -2.87 -27.01 16.36
CA GLY A 216 -1.91 -28.03 15.91
C GLY A 216 -0.54 -27.78 16.54
N SER A 217 0.44 -27.40 15.72
CA SER A 217 1.70 -26.80 16.22
C SER A 217 1.46 -25.44 16.91
N LEU A 218 0.33 -24.77 16.61
CA LEU A 218 -0.19 -23.67 17.41
C LEU A 218 -0.85 -24.27 18.68
N PRO A 219 -0.41 -23.90 19.91
CA PRO A 219 -0.83 -24.55 21.13
C PRO A 219 -2.29 -24.22 21.48
N CYS A 220 -3.13 -25.25 21.53
CA CYS A 220 -4.51 -25.16 22.02
C CYS A 220 -4.54 -24.87 23.53
N GLY A 221 -5.44 -23.99 23.95
CA GLY A 221 -5.52 -23.47 25.32
C GLY A 221 -5.44 -21.94 25.32
N PRO A 222 -4.26 -21.34 25.11
CA PRO A 222 -4.15 -19.90 24.85
C PRO A 222 -4.75 -19.51 23.49
N TYR A 223 -4.67 -20.41 22.49
CA TYR A 223 -5.43 -20.32 21.24
C TYR A 223 -6.60 -21.31 21.28
N ILE A 224 -7.71 -20.95 20.63
CA ILE A 224 -8.91 -21.78 20.50
C ILE A 224 -9.26 -21.83 19.03
N ALA A 225 -9.37 -23.04 18.47
CA ALA A 225 -9.59 -23.25 17.04
C ALA A 225 -10.87 -22.54 16.55
N GLY A 226 -10.81 -21.96 15.35
CA GLY A 226 -11.93 -21.23 14.74
C GLY A 226 -12.28 -19.90 15.44
N ARG A 227 -11.36 -19.32 16.22
CA ARG A 227 -11.51 -17.94 16.72
C ARG A 227 -10.65 -16.97 15.95
N GLU A 228 -11.23 -15.84 15.63
CA GLU A 228 -10.63 -14.71 14.93
C GLU A 228 -9.51 -14.11 15.77
N ILE A 229 -8.34 -13.93 15.15
CA ILE A 229 -7.14 -13.44 15.81
C ILE A 229 -7.23 -11.92 15.96
N ALA A 230 -7.48 -11.45 17.17
CA ALA A 230 -7.33 -10.03 17.50
C ALA A 230 -5.87 -9.57 17.36
N CYS A 231 -5.63 -8.29 17.13
CA CYS A 231 -4.30 -7.70 16.99
C CYS A 231 -4.21 -6.30 17.61
N VAL A 232 -2.98 -5.87 17.87
CA VAL A 232 -2.67 -4.52 18.37
C VAL A 232 -1.40 -4.00 17.71
N VAL A 233 -1.37 -2.72 17.36
CA VAL A 233 -0.18 -2.04 16.86
C VAL A 233 0.30 -1.05 17.90
N CYS A 234 1.60 -1.14 18.21
CA CYS A 234 2.23 -0.49 19.33
C CYS A 234 3.51 0.24 18.91
N THR A 235 3.83 1.37 19.55
CA THR A 235 5.12 2.06 19.35
C THR A 235 5.83 2.38 20.67
N LYS A 236 7.15 2.58 20.61
CA LYS A 236 8.02 2.90 21.75
C LYS A 236 9.19 3.80 21.34
#